data_AF-A0A235BU63-F1
#
_entry.id   AF-A0A235BU63-F1
#
_cell.length_a   1.000
_cell.length_b   1.000
_cell.length_c   1.000
_cell.angle_alpha   90.00
_cell.angle_beta   90.00
_cell.angle_gamma   90.00
#
_symmetry.space_group_name_H-M   'P 1'
#
loop_
_entity.id
_entity.type
_entity.pdbx_description
1 polymer ?
#
loop_
_entity_poly.entity_id
_entity_poly.type
_entity_poly.pdbx_seq_one_letter_code
_entity_poly.pdbx_strand_id
1 'polypeptide(L)'
;MRKFLIIFLLPLAVFAKTDYSKYTTAGNIYLTVTNFGVLGTGFRIWDPVTGERQPSCEYPVGTKTEHLCRTGPWVGAMSPQGICVTTGVNDATTITPGSSEGFEFYPTRDQNDVVIEKSSLMTSSYYSLDAVSEQDFYATYYDTSYVVNHTPLGLEVSQVSYVWSYSYIDDVVTVRFVIKNIGDADLENVYIGTYGELVSANRDFWGDDFNRTPCFQHKRLFYEDSLHLVCEKNDGYDYLAEGVFGIGLVGVERDTVRMDLDSLTISFNWWSWRDMQGTVKDSIRYSIMSNGQRDPDMDDGYVMENGYPDPMPLLSAGPIPYLNRGDSLTVTFALCGGMTENELYHNFGWAKRAYEANYVLPAPPPSPRLVAIPDSRRVILYFDNSPEFVRDPSPPNLRDFEGYRIYRSETGLVDPDEWILLYQFDKTPEDTVQDVDHSQGFNTGMPGKETDGEYEGWYKIVDSDVRNGFTYYYAVTSYDVGNPDIGVPPLESSLRQDMVEVIPGTPPTSEPDEEVGVYPNPYRVSSMWDTGSPRGRVLRFCNLPERASIYIYNLAGDLVKTIEHEGTVANEPGGEAVWDLITDREQAVATGLYIFCVKDHKTGRIKKGKFLVIK
;
A
#
# COMPACT_ATOMS: atom_id res chain seq x y z
N MET A 1 -50.49 -46.66 1.14
CA MET A 1 -49.23 -46.49 0.40
C MET A 1 -48.62 -45.15 0.76
N ARG A 2 -47.54 -45.14 1.57
CA ARG A 2 -46.76 -43.92 1.88
C ARG A 2 -45.78 -43.68 0.72
N LYS A 3 -45.84 -42.51 0.08
CA LYS A 3 -44.83 -42.07 -0.90
C LYS A 3 -43.68 -41.41 -0.12
N PHE A 4 -42.48 -41.94 -0.27
CA PHE A 4 -41.25 -41.34 0.23
C PHE A 4 -40.84 -40.19 -0.70
N LEU A 5 -40.57 -39.02 -0.11
CA LEU A 5 -39.93 -37.89 -0.78
C LEU A 5 -38.41 -38.10 -0.69
N ILE A 6 -37.75 -38.33 -1.82
CA ILE A 6 -36.28 -38.39 -1.91
C ILE A 6 -35.80 -36.96 -2.18
N ILE A 7 -35.15 -36.35 -1.20
CA ILE A 7 -34.48 -35.05 -1.33
C ILE A 7 -33.08 -35.34 -1.89
N PHE A 8 -32.81 -34.88 -3.12
CA PHE A 8 -31.45 -34.83 -3.66
C PHE A 8 -30.69 -33.70 -2.96
N LEU A 9 -29.76 -34.05 -2.07
CA LEU A 9 -28.71 -33.14 -1.61
C LEU A 9 -27.69 -33.01 -2.74
N LEU A 10 -27.76 -31.91 -3.49
CA LEU A 10 -26.65 -31.47 -4.34
C LEU A 10 -25.47 -31.12 -3.43
N PRO A 11 -24.27 -31.67 -3.64
CA PRO A 11 -23.10 -31.25 -2.89
C PRO A 11 -22.83 -29.78 -3.22
N LEU A 12 -22.81 -28.92 -2.21
CA LEU A 12 -22.24 -27.58 -2.33
C LEU A 12 -20.75 -27.77 -2.68
N ALA A 13 -20.39 -27.47 -3.93
CA ALA A 13 -18.98 -27.37 -4.31
C ALA A 13 -18.40 -26.16 -3.58
N VAL A 14 -17.57 -26.41 -2.57
CA VAL A 14 -16.73 -25.37 -1.95
C VAL A 14 -15.51 -25.22 -2.85
N PHE A 15 -15.44 -24.10 -3.57
CA PHE A 15 -14.28 -23.74 -4.37
C PHE A 15 -13.17 -23.19 -3.44
N ALA A 16 -11.91 -23.37 -3.84
CA ALA A 16 -10.78 -22.74 -3.15
C ALA A 16 -10.95 -21.21 -3.17
N LYS A 17 -10.64 -20.56 -2.05
CA LYS A 17 -10.75 -19.10 -1.93
C LYS A 17 -9.44 -18.47 -2.38
N THR A 18 -9.34 -18.15 -3.66
CA THR A 18 -8.29 -17.23 -4.13
C THR A 18 -8.45 -15.90 -3.43
N ASP A 19 -7.41 -15.46 -2.74
CA ASP A 19 -7.35 -14.18 -2.04
C ASP A 19 -6.34 -13.27 -2.74
N TYR A 20 -6.80 -12.07 -3.04
CA TYR A 20 -6.07 -10.99 -3.68
C TYR A 20 -6.47 -9.64 -3.05
N SER A 21 -7.05 -9.66 -1.84
CA SER A 21 -7.60 -8.48 -1.17
C SER A 21 -6.54 -7.62 -0.46
N LYS A 22 -5.31 -8.09 -0.38
CA LYS A 22 -4.22 -7.46 0.36
C LYS A 22 -3.20 -6.85 -0.58
N TYR A 23 -2.74 -5.64 -0.25
CA TYR A 23 -1.63 -4.97 -0.89
C TYR A 23 -0.82 -4.22 0.15
N THR A 24 0.46 -3.98 -0.16
CA THR A 24 1.38 -3.35 0.79
C THR A 24 0.99 -1.89 0.99
N THR A 25 1.12 -1.37 2.21
CA THR A 25 0.74 -0.01 2.60
C THR A 25 1.74 0.68 3.51
N ALA A 26 2.68 -0.06 4.12
CA ALA A 26 3.69 0.54 5.01
C ALA A 26 4.76 1.34 4.26
N GLY A 27 5.33 0.78 3.20
CA GLY A 27 6.36 1.40 2.38
C GLY A 27 5.81 2.27 1.25
N ASN A 28 6.69 2.79 0.39
CA ASN A 28 6.39 3.62 -0.77
C ASN A 28 5.99 2.85 -2.03
N ILE A 29 5.74 1.55 -1.92
CA ILE A 29 5.20 0.70 -2.98
C ILE A 29 3.88 0.08 -2.50
N TYR A 30 2.81 0.23 -3.29
CA TYR A 30 1.58 -0.54 -3.12
C TYR A 30 1.53 -1.72 -4.07
N LEU A 31 1.97 -2.89 -3.61
CA LEU A 31 2.00 -4.15 -4.36
C LEU A 31 0.90 -5.08 -3.87
N THR A 32 0.02 -5.51 -4.77
CA THR A 32 -0.97 -6.55 -4.45
C THR A 32 -0.29 -7.92 -4.31
N VAL A 33 -0.62 -8.61 -3.22
CA VAL A 33 -0.13 -9.96 -2.90
C VAL A 33 -1.29 -10.95 -2.92
N THR A 34 -1.08 -12.12 -3.52
CA THR A 34 -2.10 -13.17 -3.61
C THR A 34 -1.69 -14.47 -2.94
N ASN A 35 -2.66 -15.33 -2.65
CA ASN A 35 -2.44 -16.68 -2.14
C ASN A 35 -2.34 -17.74 -3.26
N PHE A 36 -1.95 -17.37 -4.48
CA PHE A 36 -1.84 -18.31 -5.62
C PHE A 36 -0.63 -18.03 -6.51
N GLY A 37 0.43 -17.41 -5.98
CA GLY A 37 1.70 -17.22 -6.69
C GLY A 37 1.69 -16.12 -7.73
N VAL A 38 0.72 -15.20 -7.68
CA VAL A 38 0.71 -13.98 -8.50
C VAL A 38 0.91 -12.76 -7.61
N LEU A 39 1.77 -11.84 -8.03
CA LEU A 39 1.84 -10.49 -7.49
C LEU A 39 1.30 -9.53 -8.53
N GLY A 40 0.55 -8.51 -8.11
CA GLY A 40 -0.20 -7.60 -9.00
C GLY A 40 -1.63 -8.05 -9.30
N THR A 41 -2.40 -7.16 -9.96
CA THR A 41 -3.85 -7.33 -10.20
C THR A 41 -4.21 -7.52 -11.67
N GLY A 42 -3.25 -7.36 -12.59
CA GLY A 42 -3.53 -7.26 -14.02
C GLY A 42 -4.45 -6.09 -14.39
N PHE A 43 -4.54 -5.07 -13.52
CA PHE A 43 -5.38 -3.87 -13.67
C PHE A 43 -6.88 -4.18 -13.78
N ARG A 44 -7.37 -5.20 -13.07
CA ARG A 44 -8.77 -5.68 -13.19
C ARG A 44 -9.52 -5.80 -11.87
N ILE A 45 -8.89 -5.43 -10.77
CA ILE A 45 -9.48 -5.52 -9.45
C ILE A 45 -9.87 -4.12 -8.99
N TRP A 46 -11.05 -4.05 -8.38
CA TRP A 46 -11.54 -2.88 -7.66
C TRP A 46 -11.64 -3.26 -6.19
N ASP A 47 -11.20 -2.35 -5.34
CA ASP A 47 -11.40 -2.46 -3.92
C ASP A 47 -12.91 -2.28 -3.64
N PRO A 48 -13.57 -3.29 -3.05
CA PRO A 48 -15.01 -3.23 -2.78
C PRO A 48 -15.39 -2.22 -1.68
N VAL A 49 -14.43 -1.78 -0.85
CA VAL A 49 -14.64 -0.83 0.26
C VAL A 49 -14.57 0.60 -0.26
N THR A 50 -13.49 0.94 -0.97
CA THR A 50 -13.26 2.30 -1.47
C THR A 50 -13.98 2.55 -2.80
N GLY A 51 -14.25 1.48 -3.57
CA GLY A 51 -14.74 1.59 -4.95
C GLY A 51 -13.66 2.00 -5.95
N GLU A 52 -12.45 2.24 -5.48
CA GLU A 52 -11.29 2.61 -6.30
C GLU A 52 -10.61 1.38 -6.89
N ARG A 53 -9.76 1.62 -7.89
CA ARG A 53 -8.89 0.58 -8.44
C ARG A 53 -7.87 0.14 -7.39
N GLN A 54 -7.82 -1.17 -7.14
CA GLN A 54 -6.78 -1.73 -6.28
C GLN A 54 -5.44 -1.66 -7.02
N PRO A 55 -4.38 -1.12 -6.40
CA PRO A 55 -3.08 -0.96 -7.04
C PRO A 55 -2.50 -2.32 -7.44
N SER A 56 -1.93 -2.41 -8.63
CA SER A 56 -1.21 -3.61 -9.04
C SER A 56 0.19 -3.59 -8.43
N CYS A 57 0.94 -2.53 -8.72
CA CYS A 57 2.21 -2.15 -8.12
C CYS A 57 2.41 -0.65 -8.33
N GLU A 58 1.77 0.16 -7.48
CA GLU A 58 1.88 1.62 -7.57
C GLU A 58 3.15 2.10 -6.87
N TYR A 59 3.93 2.91 -7.57
CA TYR A 59 5.14 3.57 -7.06
C TYR A 59 5.37 4.89 -7.83
N PRO A 60 5.83 5.96 -7.16
CA PRO A 60 5.67 6.19 -5.73
C PRO A 60 4.20 6.17 -5.32
N VAL A 61 3.92 5.88 -4.05
CA VAL A 61 2.55 5.85 -3.53
C VAL A 61 1.86 7.19 -3.68
N GLY A 62 0.62 7.19 -4.18
CA GLY A 62 -0.22 8.37 -4.38
C GLY A 62 -0.08 9.00 -5.77
N THR A 63 0.90 8.57 -6.57
CA THR A 63 1.11 9.09 -7.93
C THR A 63 0.17 8.48 -8.96
N LYS A 64 -0.45 7.33 -8.64
CA LYS A 64 -1.23 6.50 -9.58
C LYS A 64 -0.42 5.96 -10.76
N THR A 65 0.91 5.94 -10.65
CA THR A 65 1.81 5.29 -11.61
C THR A 65 1.97 3.82 -11.22
N GLU A 66 1.48 2.94 -12.08
CA GLU A 66 1.67 1.50 -11.94
C GLU A 66 2.94 1.07 -12.67
N HIS A 67 3.67 0.10 -12.10
CA HIS A 67 4.91 -0.42 -12.70
C HIS A 67 4.85 -1.92 -13.07
N LEU A 68 3.77 -2.61 -12.69
CA LEU A 68 3.64 -4.05 -12.86
C LEU A 68 2.20 -4.42 -13.17
N CYS A 69 1.99 -5.12 -14.29
CA CYS A 69 0.74 -5.81 -14.56
C CYS A 69 0.61 -7.03 -13.65
N ARG A 70 1.65 -7.88 -13.64
CA ARG A 70 1.75 -9.07 -12.79
C ARG A 70 3.13 -9.72 -12.86
N THR A 71 3.50 -10.45 -11.83
CA THR A 71 4.69 -11.33 -11.79
C THR A 71 4.40 -12.58 -10.98
N GLY A 72 5.19 -13.64 -11.15
CA GLY A 72 5.06 -14.87 -10.37
C GLY A 72 6.25 -15.82 -10.55
N PRO A 73 6.43 -16.77 -9.62
CA PRO A 73 7.55 -17.69 -9.65
C PRO A 73 7.39 -18.74 -10.75
N TRP A 74 8.52 -19.13 -11.34
CA TRP A 74 8.67 -20.30 -12.20
C TRP A 74 9.62 -21.28 -11.52
N VAL A 75 9.26 -22.56 -11.48
CA VAL A 75 10.10 -23.64 -10.94
C VAL A 75 10.19 -24.74 -11.98
N GLY A 76 11.40 -24.98 -12.48
CA GLY A 76 11.68 -26.04 -13.44
C GLY A 76 12.58 -27.10 -12.82
N ALA A 77 12.33 -28.38 -13.09
CA ALA A 77 13.18 -29.46 -12.63
C ALA A 77 13.12 -30.69 -13.53
N MET A 78 14.11 -31.57 -13.38
CA MET A 78 14.06 -32.94 -13.87
C MET A 78 13.39 -33.81 -12.80
N SER A 79 12.22 -34.36 -13.14
CA SER A 79 11.47 -35.31 -12.31
C SER A 79 11.52 -36.71 -12.93
N PRO A 80 11.09 -37.77 -12.22
CA PRO A 80 10.92 -39.09 -12.81
C PRO A 80 9.94 -39.13 -14.00
N GLN A 81 9.05 -38.13 -14.11
CA GLN A 81 8.09 -37.99 -15.21
C GLN A 81 8.68 -37.26 -16.42
N GLY A 82 9.88 -36.68 -16.28
CA GLY A 82 10.58 -35.93 -17.32
C GLY A 82 10.93 -34.52 -16.87
N ILE A 83 11.15 -33.64 -17.85
CA ILE A 83 11.32 -32.20 -17.57
C ILE A 83 9.94 -31.62 -17.31
N CYS A 84 9.76 -31.00 -16.15
CA CYS A 84 8.51 -30.37 -15.73
C CYS A 84 8.79 -28.92 -15.31
N VAL A 85 7.85 -28.02 -15.60
CA VAL A 85 7.91 -26.62 -15.19
C VAL A 85 6.57 -26.21 -14.62
N THR A 86 6.61 -25.61 -13.44
CA THR A 86 5.47 -25.03 -12.75
C THR A 86 5.59 -23.52 -12.75
N THR A 87 4.49 -22.84 -13.02
CA THR A 87 4.42 -21.40 -13.27
C THR A 87 3.29 -20.76 -12.47
N GLY A 88 3.57 -19.62 -11.82
CA GLY A 88 2.54 -18.78 -11.20
C GLY A 88 1.83 -17.88 -12.21
N VAL A 89 2.55 -17.45 -13.24
CA VAL A 89 2.05 -16.59 -14.32
C VAL A 89 2.70 -16.97 -15.64
N ASN A 90 1.94 -16.90 -16.73
CA ASN A 90 2.46 -16.87 -18.10
C ASN A 90 1.81 -15.75 -18.93
N ASP A 91 2.18 -15.74 -20.20
CA ASP A 91 1.64 -14.91 -21.27
C ASP A 91 0.15 -15.24 -21.55
N ALA A 92 -0.75 -14.62 -20.78
CA ALA A 92 -2.19 -14.90 -20.84
C ALA A 92 -3.08 -13.69 -20.58
N THR A 93 -4.21 -13.59 -21.26
CA THR A 93 -5.10 -12.42 -21.14
C THR A 93 -5.93 -12.37 -19.85
N THR A 94 -6.02 -13.44 -19.07
CA THR A 94 -6.84 -13.53 -17.85
C THR A 94 -6.18 -14.38 -16.79
N ILE A 95 -6.27 -13.97 -15.52
CA ILE A 95 -5.79 -14.72 -14.36
C ILE A 95 -6.80 -15.83 -14.04
N THR A 96 -6.37 -17.10 -14.07
CA THR A 96 -7.24 -18.27 -13.84
C THR A 96 -6.53 -19.36 -13.01
N PRO A 97 -6.23 -19.08 -11.72
CA PRO A 97 -5.35 -19.90 -10.89
C PRO A 97 -5.82 -21.35 -10.72
N GLY A 98 -4.89 -22.29 -10.82
CA GLY A 98 -5.12 -23.73 -10.66
C GLY A 98 -6.05 -24.35 -11.71
N SER A 99 -6.34 -23.64 -12.81
CA SER A 99 -7.36 -24.06 -13.78
C SER A 99 -6.92 -23.97 -15.24
N SER A 100 -5.89 -23.19 -15.56
CA SER A 100 -5.35 -23.04 -16.89
C SER A 100 -3.83 -23.19 -16.88
N GLU A 101 -3.31 -23.66 -18.01
CA GLU A 101 -1.87 -23.75 -18.27
C GLU A 101 -1.22 -22.36 -18.08
N GLY A 102 -0.15 -22.29 -17.29
CA GLY A 102 0.49 -21.02 -16.93
C GLY A 102 0.12 -20.43 -15.57
N PHE A 103 -0.89 -21.00 -14.90
CA PHE A 103 -1.31 -20.59 -13.56
C PHE A 103 -1.50 -21.85 -12.71
N GLU A 104 -0.40 -22.50 -12.38
CA GLU A 104 -0.37 -23.87 -11.84
C GLU A 104 -0.36 -23.90 -10.31
N PHE A 105 -0.08 -22.77 -9.67
CA PHE A 105 -0.22 -22.58 -8.23
C PHE A 105 -1.65 -22.21 -7.84
N TYR A 106 -2.12 -22.76 -6.72
CA TYR A 106 -3.43 -22.47 -6.15
C TYR A 106 -3.48 -22.82 -4.65
N PRO A 107 -4.33 -22.14 -3.86
CA PRO A 107 -4.46 -22.40 -2.42
C PRO A 107 -5.25 -23.68 -2.16
N THR A 108 -5.30 -24.11 -0.91
CA THR A 108 -6.20 -25.19 -0.48
C THR A 108 -7.67 -24.78 -0.60
N ARG A 109 -8.57 -25.75 -0.37
CA ARG A 109 -10.02 -25.50 -0.30
C ARG A 109 -10.49 -24.94 1.05
N ASP A 110 -9.58 -24.72 2.00
CA ASP A 110 -9.92 -24.08 3.27
C ASP A 110 -10.26 -22.60 3.01
N GLN A 111 -11.35 -22.12 3.61
CA GLN A 111 -11.76 -20.72 3.47
C GLN A 111 -10.85 -19.76 4.24
N ASN A 112 -10.05 -20.29 5.17
CA ASN A 112 -9.05 -19.54 5.94
C ASN A 112 -7.66 -19.60 5.30
N ASP A 113 -7.50 -20.28 4.17
CA ASP A 113 -6.30 -20.18 3.35
C ASP A 113 -6.35 -18.85 2.59
N VAL A 114 -5.88 -17.80 3.24
CA VAL A 114 -5.94 -16.39 2.81
C VAL A 114 -4.57 -15.76 2.99
N VAL A 115 -4.39 -14.54 2.45
CA VAL A 115 -3.18 -13.77 2.74
C VAL A 115 -3.26 -13.27 4.19
N ILE A 116 -2.29 -13.67 5.00
CA ILE A 116 -2.20 -13.29 6.42
C ILE A 116 -1.29 -12.09 6.54
N GLU A 117 -1.76 -11.04 7.22
CA GLU A 117 -0.98 -9.84 7.52
C GLU A 117 -0.45 -9.89 8.96
N LYS A 118 0.81 -9.50 9.14
CA LYS A 118 1.42 -9.26 10.45
C LYS A 118 2.21 -7.95 10.42
N SER A 119 2.44 -7.37 11.59
CA SER A 119 3.20 -6.13 11.73
C SER A 119 4.09 -6.17 12.97
N SER A 120 5.31 -5.63 12.86
CA SER A 120 6.19 -5.39 14.01
C SER A 120 5.77 -4.16 14.84
N LEU A 121 4.92 -3.29 14.29
CA LEU A 121 4.46 -2.07 14.95
C LEU A 121 3.42 -2.39 16.03
N MET A 122 3.72 -2.05 17.28
CA MET A 122 2.83 -2.28 18.43
C MET A 122 1.49 -1.54 18.34
N THR A 123 1.44 -0.47 17.54
CA THR A 123 0.24 0.34 17.28
C THR A 123 -0.65 -0.27 16.20
N SER A 124 -0.15 -1.23 15.42
CA SER A 124 -0.90 -1.89 14.36
C SER A 124 -1.92 -2.89 14.91
N SER A 125 -3.10 -2.92 14.29
CA SER A 125 -4.10 -3.97 14.56
C SER A 125 -3.65 -5.38 14.16
N TYR A 126 -2.58 -5.48 13.37
CA TYR A 126 -1.93 -6.73 12.94
C TYR A 126 -0.66 -7.05 13.72
N TYR A 127 -0.42 -6.38 14.86
CA TYR A 127 0.78 -6.59 15.65
C TYR A 127 1.02 -8.08 15.97
N SER A 128 2.23 -8.56 15.69
CA SER A 128 2.67 -9.90 16.05
C SER A 128 4.12 -9.90 16.52
N LEU A 129 4.41 -10.67 17.57
CA LEU A 129 5.77 -10.82 18.11
C LEU A 129 6.74 -11.52 17.16
N ASP A 130 6.21 -12.26 16.17
CA ASP A 130 7.00 -12.98 15.17
C ASP A 130 6.99 -12.29 13.80
N ALA A 131 6.48 -11.06 13.70
CA ALA A 131 6.60 -10.25 12.50
C ALA A 131 8.06 -9.78 12.31
N VAL A 132 8.52 -9.76 11.06
CA VAL A 132 9.89 -9.37 10.70
C VAL A 132 9.97 -7.90 10.31
N SER A 133 8.94 -7.39 9.64
CA SER A 133 8.87 -6.02 9.12
C SER A 133 7.61 -5.29 9.60
N GLU A 134 7.50 -4.01 9.25
CA GLU A 134 6.35 -3.18 9.64
C GLU A 134 5.06 -3.65 8.97
N GLN A 135 5.18 -4.37 7.84
CA GLN A 135 4.09 -5.12 7.25
C GLN A 135 4.61 -6.36 6.53
N ASP A 136 4.26 -7.52 7.10
CA ASP A 136 4.49 -8.82 6.50
C ASP A 136 3.21 -9.34 5.84
N PHE A 137 3.35 -9.97 4.67
CA PHE A 137 2.30 -10.84 4.14
C PHE A 137 2.76 -12.28 4.02
N TYR A 138 1.92 -13.21 4.45
CA TYR A 138 2.15 -14.64 4.36
C TYR A 138 1.08 -15.29 3.50
N ALA A 139 1.51 -16.13 2.56
CA ALA A 139 0.63 -16.91 1.70
C ALA A 139 1.21 -18.30 1.49
N THR A 140 0.34 -19.31 1.32
CA THR A 140 0.76 -20.67 0.96
C THR A 140 -0.06 -21.18 -0.21
N TYR A 141 0.58 -21.81 -1.18
CA TYR A 141 -0.06 -22.38 -2.35
C TYR A 141 0.71 -23.56 -2.90
N TYR A 142 0.05 -24.34 -3.75
CA TYR A 142 0.49 -25.68 -4.11
C TYR A 142 0.48 -25.90 -5.61
N ASP A 143 1.41 -26.72 -6.07
CA ASP A 143 1.42 -27.31 -7.39
C ASP A 143 1.19 -28.82 -7.28
N THR A 144 -0.08 -29.18 -7.08
CA THR A 144 -0.51 -30.57 -6.87
C THR A 144 -1.78 -30.91 -7.65
N SER A 145 -2.43 -29.91 -8.25
CA SER A 145 -3.69 -30.10 -8.96
C SER A 145 -3.46 -30.54 -10.38
N TYR A 146 -4.47 -31.20 -10.93
CA TYR A 146 -4.51 -31.42 -12.35
C TYR A 146 -4.83 -30.10 -13.08
N VAL A 147 -3.85 -29.60 -13.82
CA VAL A 147 -4.01 -28.52 -14.81
C VAL A 147 -3.75 -29.12 -16.19
N VAL A 148 -4.53 -28.70 -17.19
CA VAL A 148 -4.37 -29.22 -18.57
C VAL A 148 -2.98 -28.87 -19.09
N ASN A 149 -2.31 -29.85 -19.72
CA ASN A 149 -0.94 -29.74 -20.24
C ASN A 149 0.15 -29.44 -19.19
N HIS A 150 -0.16 -29.62 -17.91
CA HIS A 150 0.80 -29.48 -16.82
C HIS A 150 1.05 -30.82 -16.14
N THR A 151 2.30 -31.07 -15.75
CA THR A 151 2.66 -32.19 -14.89
C THR A 151 3.18 -31.61 -13.57
N PRO A 152 2.40 -31.67 -12.48
CA PRO A 152 2.80 -31.10 -11.21
C PRO A 152 4.13 -31.64 -10.70
N LEU A 153 4.99 -30.73 -10.23
CA LEU A 153 6.23 -31.04 -9.54
C LEU A 153 5.99 -31.48 -8.08
N GLY A 154 4.78 -31.27 -7.55
CA GLY A 154 4.44 -31.61 -6.17
C GLY A 154 5.07 -30.61 -5.19
N LEU A 155 4.82 -29.33 -5.40
CA LEU A 155 5.42 -28.26 -4.61
C LEU A 155 4.42 -27.64 -3.64
N GLU A 156 4.90 -27.31 -2.45
CA GLU A 156 4.29 -26.36 -1.52
C GLU A 156 5.17 -25.11 -1.52
N VAL A 157 4.58 -23.95 -1.74
CA VAL A 157 5.28 -22.67 -1.74
C VAL A 157 4.71 -21.82 -0.61
N SER A 158 5.55 -21.51 0.37
CA SER A 158 5.26 -20.48 1.37
C SER A 158 5.91 -19.18 0.92
N GLN A 159 5.06 -18.21 0.57
CA GLN A 159 5.48 -16.88 0.17
C GLN A 159 5.42 -15.93 1.36
N VAL A 160 6.47 -15.15 1.54
CA VAL A 160 6.53 -14.09 2.55
C VAL A 160 6.99 -12.79 1.92
N SER A 161 6.24 -11.71 2.12
CA SER A 161 6.64 -10.36 1.72
C SER A 161 7.03 -9.54 2.94
N TYR A 162 8.08 -8.72 2.85
CA TYR A 162 8.53 -7.80 3.91
C TYR A 162 8.59 -6.36 3.39
N VAL A 163 8.11 -5.43 4.21
CA VAL A 163 8.02 -4.00 3.89
C VAL A 163 8.30 -3.16 5.14
N TRP A 164 9.11 -2.12 4.97
CA TRP A 164 9.39 -1.11 6.00
C TRP A 164 9.05 0.27 5.46
N SER A 165 8.83 1.22 6.37
CA SER A 165 8.65 2.64 6.07
C SER A 165 9.90 3.47 6.37
N TYR A 166 11.05 2.83 6.58
CA TYR A 166 12.31 3.50 6.85
C TYR A 166 12.82 4.17 5.57
N SER A 167 13.26 5.42 5.68
CA SER A 167 13.64 6.29 4.55
C SER A 167 14.74 5.77 3.61
N TYR A 168 15.44 4.70 3.98
CA TYR A 168 16.49 4.09 3.15
C TYR A 168 16.03 2.80 2.44
N ILE A 169 14.84 2.27 2.72
CA ILE A 169 14.35 0.99 2.15
C ILE A 169 12.83 0.96 1.95
N ASP A 170 12.12 2.08 2.06
CA ASP A 170 10.67 2.13 1.87
C ASP A 170 10.26 1.98 0.40
N ASP A 171 11.18 2.17 -0.55
CA ASP A 171 11.00 1.91 -1.99
C ASP A 171 11.26 0.44 -2.38
N VAL A 172 11.14 -0.50 -1.44
CA VAL A 172 11.43 -1.93 -1.64
C VAL A 172 10.33 -2.81 -1.06
N VAL A 173 9.91 -3.82 -1.85
CA VAL A 173 9.16 -4.98 -1.34
C VAL A 173 10.02 -6.23 -1.55
N THR A 174 10.47 -6.84 -0.46
CA THR A 174 11.17 -8.13 -0.53
C THR A 174 10.15 -9.25 -0.55
N VAL A 175 10.30 -10.22 -1.47
CA VAL A 175 9.43 -11.40 -1.56
C VAL A 175 10.27 -12.67 -1.53
N ARG A 176 9.99 -13.52 -0.55
CA ARG A 176 10.66 -14.80 -0.32
C ARG A 176 9.71 -15.93 -0.69
N PHE A 177 10.20 -16.90 -1.46
CA PHE A 177 9.48 -18.12 -1.79
C PHE A 177 10.22 -19.30 -1.17
N VAL A 178 9.66 -19.87 -0.11
CA VAL A 178 10.13 -21.14 0.45
C VAL A 178 9.45 -22.27 -0.32
N ILE A 179 10.19 -22.90 -1.22
CA ILE A 179 9.73 -23.96 -2.10
C ILE A 179 10.08 -25.30 -1.48
N LYS A 180 9.07 -26.06 -1.11
CA LYS A 180 9.20 -27.38 -0.50
C LYS A 180 8.73 -28.46 -1.46
N ASN A 181 9.55 -29.50 -1.63
CA ASN A 181 9.14 -30.68 -2.36
C ASN A 181 8.28 -31.58 -1.47
N ILE A 182 6.97 -31.58 -1.73
CA ILE A 182 6.00 -32.45 -1.05
C ILE A 182 5.56 -33.63 -1.94
N GLY A 183 6.15 -33.76 -3.13
CA GLY A 183 5.89 -34.84 -4.08
C GLY A 183 6.44 -36.18 -3.62
N ASP A 184 6.26 -37.20 -4.46
CA ASP A 184 6.66 -38.58 -4.14
C ASP A 184 8.09 -38.92 -4.61
N ALA A 185 8.82 -37.96 -5.18
CA ALA A 185 10.15 -38.17 -5.75
C ALA A 185 11.08 -36.97 -5.57
N ASP A 186 12.38 -37.22 -5.66
CA ASP A 186 13.40 -36.19 -5.67
C ASP A 186 13.40 -35.43 -7.00
N LEU A 187 13.74 -34.13 -6.94
CA LEU A 187 13.88 -33.27 -8.10
C LEU A 187 15.35 -32.98 -8.36
N GLU A 188 15.80 -33.10 -9.60
CA GLU A 188 17.18 -32.84 -10.00
C GLU A 188 17.26 -31.59 -10.88
N ASN A 189 18.41 -30.89 -10.83
CA ASN A 189 18.70 -29.69 -11.62
C ASN A 189 17.56 -28.66 -11.55
N VAL A 190 17.21 -28.24 -10.34
CA VAL A 190 16.13 -27.29 -10.12
C VAL A 190 16.58 -25.90 -10.56
N TYR A 191 15.78 -25.23 -11.39
CA TYR A 191 15.91 -23.82 -11.72
C TYR A 191 14.71 -23.06 -11.19
N ILE A 192 14.94 -21.88 -10.65
CA ILE A 192 13.88 -21.02 -10.13
C ILE A 192 14.03 -19.65 -10.78
N GLY A 193 12.91 -19.08 -11.19
CA GLY A 193 12.90 -17.75 -11.78
C GLY A 193 11.66 -16.97 -11.41
N THR A 194 11.64 -15.71 -11.84
CA THR A 194 10.49 -14.85 -11.79
C THR A 194 10.19 -14.33 -13.18
N TYR A 195 8.96 -14.58 -13.63
CA TYR A 195 8.39 -14.00 -14.85
C TYR A 195 7.74 -12.66 -14.48
N GLY A 196 7.94 -11.60 -15.27
CA GLY A 196 7.29 -10.31 -15.03
C GLY A 196 6.67 -9.71 -16.29
N GLU A 197 5.46 -9.17 -16.16
CA GLU A 197 4.86 -8.25 -17.12
C GLU A 197 4.94 -6.84 -16.55
N LEU A 198 6.13 -6.23 -16.68
CA LEU A 198 6.42 -4.87 -16.25
C LEU A 198 5.83 -3.84 -17.23
N VAL A 199 5.39 -2.71 -16.69
CA VAL A 199 4.87 -1.56 -17.43
C VAL A 199 4.80 -0.34 -16.52
N SER A 200 5.52 0.74 -16.85
CA SER A 200 5.44 2.03 -16.16
C SER A 200 4.39 2.92 -16.83
N ALA A 201 3.23 3.10 -16.22
CA ALA A 201 2.12 3.87 -16.79
C ALA A 201 1.24 4.54 -15.73
N ASN A 202 0.84 5.78 -15.98
CA ASN A 202 0.04 6.60 -15.08
C ASN A 202 -1.45 6.58 -15.44
N ARG A 203 -2.30 6.38 -14.42
CA ARG A 203 -3.75 6.29 -14.60
C ARG A 203 -4.40 7.61 -14.99
N ASP A 204 -3.86 8.76 -14.58
CA ASP A 204 -4.40 10.06 -14.99
C ASP A 204 -4.07 10.38 -16.46
N PHE A 205 -3.01 9.79 -17.02
CA PHE A 205 -2.66 9.91 -18.44
C PHE A 205 -3.46 8.93 -19.32
N TRP A 206 -3.44 7.64 -18.98
CA TRP A 206 -4.00 6.57 -19.81
C TRP A 206 -5.47 6.22 -19.49
N GLY A 207 -5.98 6.65 -18.33
CA GLY A 207 -7.24 6.20 -17.77
C GLY A 207 -7.14 4.81 -17.13
N ASP A 208 -8.21 4.37 -16.47
CA ASP A 208 -8.20 3.14 -15.65
C ASP A 208 -8.21 1.81 -16.42
N ASP A 209 -8.33 1.80 -17.75
CA ASP A 209 -8.36 0.57 -18.56
C ASP A 209 -7.10 0.44 -19.43
N PHE A 210 -5.97 0.13 -18.80
CA PHE A 210 -4.67 -0.05 -19.45
C PHE A 210 -4.68 -1.10 -20.57
N ASN A 211 -5.55 -2.10 -20.48
CA ASN A 211 -5.67 -3.15 -21.51
C ASN A 211 -6.12 -2.59 -22.88
N ARG A 212 -6.61 -1.36 -22.94
CA ARG A 212 -7.03 -0.68 -24.19
C ARG A 212 -6.09 0.43 -24.61
N THR A 213 -4.96 0.61 -23.93
CA THR A 213 -4.02 1.71 -24.19
C THR A 213 -2.71 1.16 -24.77
N PRO A 214 -1.96 1.99 -25.51
CA PRO A 214 -0.65 1.62 -26.03
C PRO A 214 0.49 1.68 -24.98
N CYS A 215 0.20 1.80 -23.68
CA CYS A 215 1.23 1.94 -22.64
C CYS A 215 2.31 0.83 -22.69
N PHE A 216 1.92 -0.42 -23.00
CA PHE A 216 2.85 -1.54 -23.16
C PHE A 216 3.83 -1.41 -24.34
N GLN A 217 3.53 -0.54 -25.30
CA GLN A 217 4.43 -0.20 -26.40
C GLN A 217 5.41 0.91 -25.99
N HIS A 218 5.25 1.54 -24.84
CA HIS A 218 6.10 2.63 -24.38
C HIS A 218 7.07 2.23 -23.29
N LYS A 219 7.24 0.92 -23.03
CA LYS A 219 8.23 0.42 -22.06
C LYS A 219 9.62 0.28 -22.66
N ARG A 220 10.65 0.30 -21.82
CA ARG A 220 12.06 0.00 -22.09
C ARG A 220 12.55 -0.97 -21.03
N LEU A 221 13.34 -1.96 -21.42
CA LEU A 221 13.75 -3.05 -20.53
C LEU A 221 15.28 -3.19 -20.53
N PHE A 222 15.86 -3.27 -19.35
CA PHE A 222 17.31 -3.36 -19.15
C PHE A 222 17.63 -4.47 -18.16
N TYR A 223 18.83 -5.02 -18.24
CA TYR A 223 19.34 -5.96 -17.25
C TYR A 223 20.71 -5.53 -16.74
N GLU A 224 20.79 -5.30 -15.43
CA GLU A 224 22.04 -4.98 -14.73
C GLU A 224 22.64 -6.28 -14.18
N ASP A 225 23.62 -6.79 -14.92
CA ASP A 225 24.29 -8.07 -14.64
C ASP A 225 24.88 -8.14 -13.23
N SER A 226 25.52 -7.06 -12.74
CA SER A 226 26.18 -7.04 -11.43
C SER A 226 25.20 -7.08 -10.26
N LEU A 227 23.95 -6.70 -10.51
CA LEU A 227 22.89 -6.73 -9.51
C LEU A 227 21.97 -7.94 -9.67
N HIS A 228 21.94 -8.58 -10.84
CA HIS A 228 20.90 -9.54 -11.23
C HIS A 228 19.51 -8.89 -11.14
N LEU A 229 19.40 -7.71 -11.73
CA LEU A 229 18.23 -6.83 -11.65
C LEU A 229 17.70 -6.55 -13.05
N VAL A 230 16.44 -6.89 -13.27
CA VAL A 230 15.68 -6.45 -14.45
C VAL A 230 15.07 -5.10 -14.14
N CYS A 231 15.27 -4.11 -15.01
CA CYS A 231 14.74 -2.76 -14.87
C CYS A 231 13.79 -2.44 -16.02
N GLU A 232 12.70 -1.74 -15.73
CA GLU A 232 11.75 -1.22 -16.71
C GLU A 232 11.49 0.27 -16.46
N LYS A 233 11.33 1.03 -17.54
CA LYS A 233 10.88 2.42 -17.52
C LYS A 233 10.05 2.75 -18.75
N ASN A 234 9.22 3.77 -18.64
CA ASN A 234 8.54 4.34 -19.79
C ASN A 234 9.53 5.16 -20.67
N ASP A 235 9.20 5.36 -21.94
CA ASP A 235 10.05 6.06 -22.92
C ASP A 235 9.86 7.60 -22.96
N GLY A 236 9.16 8.15 -21.98
CA GLY A 236 8.83 9.56 -21.86
C GLY A 236 7.52 9.96 -22.55
N TYR A 237 6.82 9.04 -23.21
CA TYR A 237 5.51 9.34 -23.80
C TYR A 237 4.45 9.68 -22.74
N ASP A 238 4.43 8.89 -21.67
CA ASP A 238 3.66 9.19 -20.47
C ASP A 238 4.52 10.01 -19.52
N TYR A 239 4.41 11.32 -19.63
CA TYR A 239 5.19 12.26 -18.82
C TYR A 239 4.74 12.31 -17.34
N LEU A 240 3.66 11.60 -16.96
CA LEU A 240 3.24 11.46 -15.56
C LEU A 240 3.82 10.19 -14.90
N ALA A 241 4.21 9.20 -15.70
CA ALA A 241 4.77 7.93 -15.21
C ALA A 241 6.27 8.03 -14.91
N GLU A 242 6.70 8.99 -14.10
CA GLU A 242 8.12 9.19 -13.79
C GLU A 242 8.73 8.01 -13.01
N GLY A 243 10.04 7.82 -13.16
CA GLY A 243 10.81 6.80 -12.44
C GLY A 243 11.11 5.53 -13.24
N VAL A 244 11.79 4.61 -12.56
CA VAL A 244 12.26 3.31 -13.05
C VAL A 244 11.90 2.28 -12.00
N PHE A 245 11.49 1.10 -12.43
CA PHE A 245 11.11 0.02 -11.54
C PHE A 245 11.90 -1.24 -11.86
N GLY A 246 12.18 -2.08 -10.87
CA GLY A 246 12.94 -3.29 -11.09
C GLY A 246 12.51 -4.48 -10.26
N ILE A 247 12.80 -5.67 -10.79
CA ILE A 247 12.65 -6.96 -10.10
C ILE A 247 14.00 -7.68 -10.20
N GLY A 248 14.59 -8.00 -9.05
CA GLY A 248 15.93 -8.61 -9.02
C GLY A 248 16.06 -9.77 -8.05
N LEU A 249 16.98 -10.67 -8.37
CA LEU A 249 17.36 -11.80 -7.53
C LEU A 249 18.26 -11.33 -6.39
N VAL A 250 17.81 -11.52 -5.15
CA VAL A 250 18.54 -11.11 -3.95
C VAL A 250 19.39 -12.26 -3.42
N GLY A 251 18.85 -13.48 -3.40
CA GLY A 251 19.58 -14.62 -2.86
C GLY A 251 18.82 -15.94 -2.95
N VAL A 252 19.56 -17.03 -2.76
CA VAL A 252 19.04 -18.41 -2.69
C VAL A 252 19.59 -19.06 -1.41
N GLU A 253 18.73 -19.75 -0.66
CA GLU A 253 19.09 -20.44 0.58
C GLU A 253 18.64 -21.90 0.55
N ARG A 254 19.54 -22.84 0.80
CA ARG A 254 19.22 -24.25 0.98
C ARG A 254 19.41 -24.62 2.44
N ASP A 255 18.39 -25.17 3.09
CA ASP A 255 18.43 -25.55 4.51
C ASP A 255 18.95 -24.41 5.40
N THR A 256 18.53 -23.17 5.14
CA THR A 256 18.97 -21.91 5.78
C THR A 256 20.41 -21.46 5.47
N VAL A 257 21.14 -22.18 4.62
CA VAL A 257 22.48 -21.81 4.17
C VAL A 257 22.40 -21.06 2.84
N ARG A 258 22.91 -19.83 2.83
CA ARG A 258 23.00 -19.01 1.61
C ARG A 258 23.92 -19.66 0.58
N MET A 259 23.44 -19.73 -0.66
CA MET A 259 24.23 -20.13 -1.81
C MET A 259 24.95 -18.92 -2.39
N ASP A 260 26.16 -19.14 -2.88
CA ASP A 260 26.88 -18.14 -3.67
C ASP A 260 26.20 -18.02 -5.05
N LEU A 261 25.68 -16.84 -5.39
CA LEU A 261 24.98 -16.65 -6.67
C LEU A 261 25.93 -16.82 -7.86
N ASP A 262 27.22 -16.54 -7.70
CA ASP A 262 28.24 -16.77 -8.74
C ASP A 262 28.46 -18.27 -9.03
N SER A 263 28.01 -19.15 -8.12
CA SER A 263 28.01 -20.60 -8.34
C SER A 263 26.84 -21.11 -9.18
N LEU A 264 25.84 -20.25 -9.45
CA LEU A 264 24.66 -20.56 -10.23
C LEU A 264 24.79 -19.99 -11.65
N THR A 265 24.24 -20.72 -12.61
CA THR A 265 23.90 -20.18 -13.93
C THR A 265 22.71 -19.24 -13.78
N ILE A 266 22.93 -17.97 -14.10
CA ILE A 266 21.88 -16.96 -14.21
C ILE A 266 21.49 -16.81 -15.67
N SER A 267 20.19 -16.86 -15.96
CA SER A 267 19.64 -16.62 -17.30
C SER A 267 18.68 -15.44 -17.26
N PHE A 268 18.94 -14.43 -18.08
CA PHE A 268 18.02 -13.33 -18.35
C PHE A 268 17.51 -13.46 -19.79
N ASN A 269 16.22 -13.75 -19.91
CA ASN A 269 15.57 -13.89 -21.20
C ASN A 269 14.31 -13.02 -21.26
N TRP A 270 13.90 -12.61 -22.45
CA TRP A 270 12.59 -12.03 -22.68
C TRP A 270 12.04 -12.41 -24.06
N TRP A 271 10.72 -12.34 -24.21
CA TRP A 271 10.03 -12.55 -25.49
C TRP A 271 8.91 -11.53 -25.68
N SER A 272 8.41 -11.37 -26.92
CA SER A 272 7.31 -10.44 -27.20
C SER A 272 6.01 -10.95 -26.62
N TRP A 273 5.12 -10.04 -26.20
CA TRP A 273 3.76 -10.42 -25.80
C TRP A 273 3.12 -11.33 -26.85
N ARG A 274 2.54 -12.45 -26.39
CA ARG A 274 1.93 -13.54 -27.15
C ARG A 274 2.86 -14.51 -27.85
N ASP A 275 4.18 -14.38 -27.73
CA ASP A 275 5.12 -15.37 -28.28
C ASP A 275 5.11 -16.69 -27.48
N MET A 276 4.75 -16.63 -26.19
CA MET A 276 4.61 -17.82 -25.32
C MET A 276 3.16 -18.09 -24.92
N GLN A 277 2.19 -17.60 -25.71
CA GLN A 277 0.76 -17.84 -25.47
C GLN A 277 0.35 -19.29 -25.81
N GLY A 278 -0.69 -19.78 -25.15
CA GLY A 278 -1.24 -21.11 -25.40
C GLY A 278 -0.34 -22.22 -24.88
N THR A 279 -0.36 -23.38 -25.55
CA THR A 279 0.33 -24.56 -25.03
C THR A 279 1.81 -24.58 -25.39
N VAL A 280 2.65 -24.40 -24.38
CA VAL A 280 4.12 -24.42 -24.49
C VAL A 280 4.64 -25.58 -23.67
N LYS A 281 5.47 -26.44 -24.28
CA LYS A 281 6.04 -27.59 -23.60
C LYS A 281 7.01 -27.18 -22.49
N ASP A 282 6.98 -27.89 -21.37
CA ASP A 282 7.92 -27.70 -20.27
C ASP A 282 9.39 -27.82 -20.68
N SER A 283 9.71 -28.67 -21.66
CA SER A 283 11.08 -28.75 -22.21
C SER A 283 11.56 -27.42 -22.79
N ILE A 284 10.66 -26.61 -23.36
CA ILE A 284 10.97 -25.28 -23.89
C ILE A 284 11.12 -24.30 -22.73
N ARG A 285 10.14 -24.25 -21.82
CA ARG A 285 10.19 -23.37 -20.63
C ARG A 285 11.48 -23.60 -19.82
N TYR A 286 11.79 -24.86 -19.54
CA TYR A 286 13.00 -25.25 -18.82
C TYR A 286 14.29 -24.86 -19.58
N SER A 287 14.29 -24.99 -20.91
CA SER A 287 15.45 -24.58 -21.71
C SER A 287 15.70 -23.07 -21.64
N ILE A 288 14.66 -22.24 -21.55
CA ILE A 288 14.79 -20.79 -21.35
C ILE A 288 15.36 -20.51 -19.96
N MET A 289 14.84 -21.17 -18.92
CA MET A 289 15.34 -20.99 -17.56
C MET A 289 16.81 -21.38 -17.38
N SER A 290 17.30 -22.36 -18.15
CA SER A 290 18.60 -23.01 -17.91
C SER A 290 19.71 -22.66 -18.90
N ASN A 291 19.45 -21.79 -19.88
CA ASN A 291 20.37 -21.55 -20.99
C ASN A 291 21.60 -20.67 -20.66
N GLY A 292 21.59 -19.97 -19.52
CA GLY A 292 22.65 -19.05 -19.13
C GLY A 292 22.87 -17.88 -20.10
N GLN A 293 21.86 -17.54 -20.90
CA GLN A 293 21.94 -16.43 -21.85
C GLN A 293 21.48 -15.13 -21.20
N ARG A 294 21.93 -14.02 -21.81
CA ARG A 294 21.53 -12.65 -21.49
C ARG A 294 21.00 -12.02 -22.77
N ASP A 295 19.68 -11.87 -22.85
CA ASP A 295 19.03 -11.20 -23.97
C ASP A 295 19.40 -9.71 -24.01
N PRO A 296 19.38 -9.06 -25.19
CA PRO A 296 19.75 -7.66 -25.33
C PRO A 296 18.81 -6.74 -24.56
N ASP A 297 19.32 -5.57 -24.17
CA ASP A 297 18.47 -4.51 -23.62
C ASP A 297 17.54 -4.00 -24.72
N MET A 298 16.30 -3.68 -24.32
CA MET A 298 15.33 -3.05 -25.18
C MET A 298 15.32 -1.54 -24.92
N ASP A 299 16.35 -0.87 -25.42
CA ASP A 299 16.49 0.59 -25.42
C ASP A 299 15.84 1.24 -26.66
N ASP A 300 15.97 2.56 -26.79
CA ASP A 300 15.45 3.28 -27.97
C ASP A 300 16.07 2.81 -29.28
N GLY A 301 17.35 2.42 -29.26
CA GLY A 301 18.05 1.91 -30.43
C GLY A 301 17.47 0.58 -30.90
N TYR A 302 17.25 -0.36 -29.97
CA TYR A 302 16.62 -1.64 -30.22
C TYR A 302 15.23 -1.43 -30.83
N VAL A 303 14.42 -0.57 -30.23
CA VAL A 303 13.04 -0.28 -30.67
C VAL A 303 13.01 0.36 -32.05
N MET A 304 13.94 1.27 -32.35
CA MET A 304 14.04 1.88 -33.69
C MET A 304 14.35 0.87 -34.79
N GLU A 305 15.13 -0.18 -34.48
CA GLU A 305 15.53 -1.21 -35.44
C GLU A 305 14.47 -2.34 -35.56
N ASN A 306 13.86 -2.75 -34.45
CA ASN A 306 13.04 -3.96 -34.38
C ASN A 306 11.54 -3.69 -34.16
N GLY A 307 11.14 -2.44 -33.90
CA GLY A 307 9.80 -2.08 -33.45
C GLY A 307 9.59 -2.34 -31.97
N TYR A 308 8.35 -2.19 -31.49
CA TYR A 308 7.98 -2.39 -30.09
C TYR A 308 7.58 -3.85 -29.85
N PRO A 309 8.39 -4.64 -29.12
CA PRO A 309 8.08 -6.04 -28.91
C PRO A 309 7.13 -6.25 -27.73
N ASP A 310 6.96 -5.27 -26.83
CA ASP A 310 6.31 -5.46 -25.53
C ASP A 310 6.97 -6.67 -24.82
N PRO A 311 8.13 -6.50 -24.16
CA PRO A 311 8.93 -7.63 -23.68
C PRO A 311 8.43 -8.23 -22.35
N MET A 312 8.48 -9.57 -22.25
CA MET A 312 8.15 -10.37 -21.08
C MET A 312 9.43 -10.92 -20.44
N PRO A 313 10.05 -10.22 -19.47
CA PRO A 313 11.24 -10.72 -18.80
C PRO A 313 11.01 -11.99 -17.98
N LEU A 314 12.00 -12.88 -18.03
CA LEU A 314 12.21 -14.00 -17.13
C LEU A 314 13.66 -13.96 -16.63
N LEU A 315 13.82 -13.72 -15.34
CA LEU A 315 15.10 -13.88 -14.63
C LEU A 315 15.09 -15.21 -13.90
N SER A 316 16.11 -16.04 -14.07
CA SER A 316 16.19 -17.36 -13.45
C SER A 316 17.60 -17.76 -13.03
N ALA A 317 17.68 -18.63 -12.03
CA ALA A 317 18.92 -19.12 -11.44
C ALA A 317 18.86 -20.63 -11.17
N GLY A 318 19.98 -21.31 -11.41
CA GLY A 318 20.16 -22.75 -11.15
C GLY A 318 21.43 -23.27 -11.82
N PRO A 319 21.67 -24.59 -11.91
CA PRO A 319 20.87 -25.62 -11.31
C PRO A 319 21.18 -25.73 -9.81
N ILE A 320 20.14 -25.83 -8.99
CA ILE A 320 20.26 -26.45 -7.68
C ILE A 320 20.27 -27.97 -7.92
N PRO A 321 21.36 -28.69 -7.60
CA PRO A 321 21.52 -30.07 -8.07
C PRO A 321 20.40 -31.02 -7.66
N TYR A 322 19.90 -30.88 -6.42
CA TYR A 322 18.87 -31.74 -5.85
C TYR A 322 17.97 -30.98 -4.89
N LEU A 323 16.67 -31.22 -4.98
CA LEU A 323 15.68 -30.92 -3.95
C LEU A 323 14.98 -32.23 -3.57
N ASN A 324 15.47 -32.88 -2.52
CA ASN A 324 14.96 -34.18 -2.11
C ASN A 324 13.55 -34.04 -1.54
N ARG A 325 12.82 -35.15 -1.48
CA ARG A 325 11.50 -35.17 -0.84
C ARG A 325 11.56 -34.66 0.60
N GLY A 326 10.76 -33.63 0.87
CA GLY A 326 10.64 -32.99 2.18
C GLY A 326 11.64 -31.87 2.43
N ASP A 327 12.66 -31.71 1.58
CA ASP A 327 13.61 -30.60 1.65
C ASP A 327 12.95 -29.30 1.15
N SER A 328 13.55 -28.18 1.55
CA SER A 328 13.11 -26.85 1.14
C SER A 328 14.27 -26.00 0.61
N LEU A 329 13.93 -25.13 -0.33
CA LEU A 329 14.81 -24.14 -0.92
C LEU A 329 14.11 -22.79 -0.88
N THR A 330 14.78 -21.77 -0.38
CA THR A 330 14.27 -20.40 -0.37
C THR A 330 14.91 -19.64 -1.52
N VAL A 331 14.10 -18.94 -2.32
CA VAL A 331 14.58 -17.89 -3.23
C VAL A 331 14.00 -16.56 -2.79
N THR A 332 14.81 -15.51 -2.83
CA THR A 332 14.41 -14.15 -2.48
C THR A 332 14.55 -13.26 -3.70
N PHE A 333 13.45 -12.58 -4.05
CA PHE A 333 13.44 -11.48 -5.01
C PHE A 333 13.11 -10.17 -4.28
N ALA A 334 13.47 -9.04 -4.87
CA ALA A 334 12.99 -7.74 -4.43
C ALA A 334 12.42 -6.97 -5.62
N LEU A 335 11.28 -6.31 -5.39
CA LEU A 335 10.67 -5.34 -6.28
C LEU A 335 11.03 -3.95 -5.74
N CYS A 336 11.64 -3.11 -6.55
CA CYS A 336 12.15 -1.81 -6.12
C CYS A 336 11.77 -0.71 -7.09
N GLY A 337 11.50 0.48 -6.55
CA GLY A 337 11.34 1.71 -7.31
C GLY A 337 12.56 2.64 -7.16
N GLY A 338 12.71 3.57 -8.10
CA GLY A 338 13.60 4.72 -7.98
C GLY A 338 13.21 5.81 -8.99
N MET A 339 13.32 7.09 -8.65
CA MET A 339 13.05 8.18 -9.61
C MET A 339 14.13 8.27 -10.69
N THR A 340 15.31 7.71 -10.42
CA THR A 340 16.39 7.51 -11.39
C THR A 340 16.94 6.09 -11.35
N GLU A 341 17.65 5.66 -12.40
CA GLU A 341 18.32 4.35 -12.42
C GLU A 341 19.32 4.20 -11.26
N ASN A 342 20.06 5.26 -10.92
CA ASN A 342 21.02 5.22 -9.81
C ASN A 342 20.33 5.03 -8.46
N GLU A 343 19.17 5.67 -8.27
CA GLU A 343 18.36 5.50 -7.06
C GLU A 343 17.77 4.09 -6.98
N LEU A 344 17.26 3.56 -8.09
CA LEU A 344 16.80 2.18 -8.17
C LEU A 344 17.92 1.20 -7.76
N TYR A 345 19.15 1.40 -8.26
CA TYR A 345 20.31 0.57 -7.87
C TYR A 345 20.67 0.73 -6.40
N HIS A 346 20.56 1.94 -5.86
CA HIS A 346 20.79 2.20 -4.45
C HIS A 346 19.76 1.47 -3.56
N ASN A 347 18.48 1.57 -3.91
CA ASN A 347 17.35 0.95 -3.22
C ASN A 347 17.42 -0.58 -3.29
N PHE A 348 17.74 -1.14 -4.46
CA PHE A 348 17.98 -2.57 -4.60
C PHE A 348 19.22 -3.03 -3.80
N GLY A 349 20.24 -2.19 -3.68
CA GLY A 349 21.38 -2.43 -2.79
C GLY A 349 20.97 -2.53 -1.31
N TRP A 350 19.98 -1.76 -0.87
CA TRP A 350 19.40 -1.91 0.47
C TRP A 350 18.62 -3.21 0.65
N ALA A 351 17.91 -3.68 -0.38
CA ALA A 351 17.28 -5.00 -0.35
C ALA A 351 18.30 -6.14 -0.11
N LYS A 352 19.47 -6.07 -0.78
CA LYS A 352 20.58 -7.02 -0.55
C LYS A 352 21.14 -6.90 0.87
N ARG A 353 21.38 -5.69 1.37
CA ARG A 353 21.84 -5.47 2.75
C ARG A 353 20.85 -6.01 3.78
N ALA A 354 19.54 -5.81 3.57
CA ALA A 354 18.51 -6.35 4.44
C ALA A 354 18.53 -7.87 4.45
N TYR A 355 18.63 -8.52 3.29
CA TYR A 355 18.80 -9.97 3.21
C TYR A 355 20.07 -10.44 3.92
N GLU A 356 21.21 -9.78 3.71
CA GLU A 356 22.48 -10.10 4.37
C GLU A 356 22.40 -10.00 5.89
N ALA A 357 21.67 -9.00 6.40
CA ALA A 357 21.39 -8.76 7.82
C ALA A 357 20.29 -9.65 8.41
N ASN A 358 19.76 -10.62 7.66
CA ASN A 358 18.60 -11.44 8.06
C ASN A 358 17.38 -10.59 8.43
N TYR A 359 17.20 -9.46 7.74
CA TYR A 359 16.11 -8.51 7.90
C TYR A 359 16.04 -7.84 9.28
N VAL A 360 17.15 -7.88 10.03
CA VAL A 360 17.34 -7.10 11.25
C VAL A 360 18.02 -5.79 10.87
N LEU A 361 17.21 -4.75 10.73
CA LEU A 361 17.61 -3.44 10.21
C LEU A 361 17.58 -2.38 11.32
N PRO A 362 18.48 -1.37 11.30
CA PRO A 362 18.36 -0.20 12.17
C PRO A 362 17.02 0.50 11.94
N ALA A 363 16.22 0.62 13.00
CA ALA A 363 14.87 1.16 12.90
C ALA A 363 14.75 2.47 13.67
N PRO A 364 14.07 3.50 13.11
CA PRO A 364 13.61 4.59 13.93
C PRO A 364 12.67 4.08 15.03
N PRO A 365 12.58 4.79 16.18
CA PRO A 365 11.49 4.57 17.11
C PRO A 365 10.17 4.75 16.37
N PRO A 366 9.14 3.90 16.60
CA PRO A 366 7.88 4.00 15.89
C PRO A 366 7.16 5.31 16.20
N SER A 367 6.21 5.73 15.36
CA SER A 367 5.32 6.83 15.70
C SER A 367 4.49 6.49 16.96
N PRO A 368 4.16 7.48 17.81
CA PRO A 368 3.29 7.27 18.97
C PRO A 368 1.86 6.97 18.51
N ARG A 369 0.99 6.60 19.46
CA ARG A 369 -0.46 6.64 19.17
C ARG A 369 -0.91 8.09 19.12
N LEU A 370 -1.51 8.50 18.01
CA LEU A 370 -2.04 9.85 17.80
C LEU A 370 -3.57 9.87 17.81
N VAL A 371 -4.13 10.87 18.49
CA VAL A 371 -5.54 11.27 18.40
C VAL A 371 -5.61 12.75 18.07
N ALA A 372 -6.32 13.09 16.99
CA ALA A 372 -6.59 14.47 16.61
C ALA A 372 -8.06 14.80 16.81
N ILE A 373 -8.33 15.81 17.64
CA ILE A 373 -9.69 16.27 17.94
C ILE A 373 -9.91 17.62 17.23
N PRO A 374 -10.78 17.67 16.21
CA PRO A 374 -11.12 18.93 15.54
C PRO A 374 -11.99 19.81 16.43
N ASP A 375 -11.74 21.12 16.37
CA ASP A 375 -12.55 22.15 17.02
C ASP A 375 -12.56 23.41 16.14
N SER A 376 -13.29 24.44 16.56
CA SER A 376 -13.45 25.65 15.79
C SER A 376 -12.11 26.38 15.66
N ARG A 377 -11.59 26.41 14.43
CA ARG A 377 -10.31 27.01 14.02
C ARG A 377 -9.09 26.46 14.75
N ARG A 378 -9.18 25.23 15.25
CA ARG A 378 -8.05 24.55 15.86
C ARG A 378 -8.19 23.04 15.78
N VAL A 379 -7.07 22.35 15.90
CA VAL A 379 -7.00 20.89 16.12
C VAL A 379 -6.18 20.67 17.38
N ILE A 380 -6.70 19.83 18.27
CA ILE A 380 -6.00 19.41 19.48
C ILE A 380 -5.45 18.01 19.23
N LEU A 381 -4.12 17.88 19.27
CA LEU A 381 -3.43 16.61 19.10
C LEU A 381 -3.06 16.07 20.48
N TYR A 382 -3.44 14.83 20.74
CA TYR A 382 -2.97 14.03 21.87
C TYR A 382 -2.14 12.87 21.35
N PHE A 383 -0.94 12.68 21.90
CA PHE A 383 -0.14 11.49 21.59
C PHE A 383 0.56 10.92 22.82
N ASP A 384 0.72 9.61 22.83
CA ASP A 384 1.33 8.91 23.96
C ASP A 384 2.86 8.91 23.87
N ASN A 385 3.50 8.33 24.90
CA ASN A 385 4.95 8.23 24.98
C ASN A 385 5.48 6.81 24.73
N SER A 386 4.73 5.98 24.00
CA SER A 386 5.17 4.60 23.72
C SER A 386 6.53 4.50 23.01
N PRO A 387 6.91 5.41 22.09
CA PRO A 387 8.19 5.33 21.38
C PRO A 387 9.42 5.52 22.28
N GLU A 388 9.31 6.26 23.39
CA GLU A 388 10.45 6.67 24.23
C GLU A 388 11.20 5.49 24.88
N PHE A 389 10.58 4.32 24.90
CA PHE A 389 11.10 3.13 25.60
C PHE A 389 11.44 1.96 24.66
N VAL A 390 11.20 2.14 23.36
CA VAL A 390 11.48 1.13 22.33
C VAL A 390 12.99 0.96 22.18
N ARG A 391 13.42 -0.28 21.92
CA ARG A 391 14.80 -0.58 21.57
C ARG A 391 14.87 -0.79 20.07
N ASP A 392 15.90 -0.25 19.43
CA ASP A 392 16.23 -0.58 18.04
C ASP A 392 16.35 -2.12 17.93
N PRO A 393 15.71 -2.78 16.96
CA PRO A 393 15.91 -4.22 16.72
C PRO A 393 17.33 -4.57 16.28
N SER A 394 18.09 -3.62 15.73
CA SER A 394 19.47 -3.80 15.31
C SER A 394 20.42 -3.87 16.51
N PRO A 395 21.35 -4.86 16.57
CA PRO A 395 22.38 -4.90 17.60
C PRO A 395 23.18 -3.59 17.67
N PRO A 396 23.46 -3.06 18.88
CA PRO A 396 23.33 -3.70 20.19
C PRO A 396 21.97 -3.55 20.88
N ASN A 397 20.91 -3.15 20.15
CA ASN A 397 19.56 -2.90 20.64
C ASN A 397 19.47 -1.68 21.56
N LEU A 398 19.98 -0.54 21.09
CA LEU A 398 20.03 0.72 21.83
C LEU A 398 18.63 1.27 22.08
N ARG A 399 18.50 2.08 23.13
CA ARG A 399 17.36 2.97 23.34
C ARG A 399 17.77 4.35 22.90
N ASP A 400 17.51 4.66 21.65
CA ASP A 400 18.07 5.80 20.94
C ASP A 400 17.06 6.89 20.59
N PHE A 401 15.80 6.73 21.02
CA PHE A 401 14.77 7.77 20.91
C PHE A 401 15.28 9.13 21.42
N GLU A 402 15.21 10.15 20.57
CA GLU A 402 15.65 11.51 20.83
C GLU A 402 14.47 12.46 21.03
N GLY A 403 13.44 12.36 20.20
CA GLY A 403 12.41 13.38 20.15
C GLY A 403 11.24 13.11 19.23
N TYR A 404 10.37 14.12 19.15
CA TYR A 404 9.17 14.11 18.32
C TYR A 404 9.19 15.26 17.33
N ARG A 405 8.66 15.02 16.12
CA ARG A 405 8.30 16.08 15.18
C ARG A 405 6.81 15.99 14.86
N ILE A 406 6.16 17.14 14.79
CA ILE A 406 4.72 17.24 14.56
C ILE A 406 4.51 17.98 13.25
N TYR A 407 3.82 17.33 12.33
CA TYR A 407 3.62 17.81 10.98
C TYR A 407 2.15 18.04 10.66
N ARG A 408 1.90 18.94 9.70
CA ARG A 408 0.59 19.19 9.11
C ARG A 408 0.70 19.27 7.58
N SER A 409 -0.25 18.67 6.87
CA SER A 409 -0.40 18.84 5.41
C SER A 409 -1.84 19.22 5.04
N GLU A 410 -2.01 19.93 3.93
CA GLU A 410 -3.33 20.17 3.30
C GLU A 410 -3.65 19.10 2.23
N THR A 411 -2.66 18.30 1.79
CA THR A 411 -2.82 17.31 0.70
C THR A 411 -2.76 15.87 1.20
N GLY A 412 -1.98 15.60 2.25
CA GLY A 412 -1.78 14.24 2.79
C GLY A 412 -0.94 13.34 1.86
N LEU A 413 -0.30 13.93 0.85
CA LEU A 413 0.61 13.21 -0.05
C LEU A 413 1.90 12.84 0.68
N VAL A 414 2.58 11.79 0.19
CA VAL A 414 3.80 11.26 0.82
C VAL A 414 4.98 12.22 0.71
N ASP A 415 4.98 13.10 -0.29
CA ASP A 415 6.04 14.07 -0.54
C ASP A 415 6.29 14.94 0.71
N PRO A 416 7.48 14.90 1.32
CA PRO A 416 7.81 15.72 2.49
C PRO A 416 7.64 17.23 2.25
N ASP A 417 7.76 17.71 1.01
CA ASP A 417 7.57 19.14 0.68
C ASP A 417 6.09 19.58 0.80
N GLU A 418 5.17 18.62 0.85
CA GLU A 418 3.73 18.83 1.10
C GLU A 418 3.39 18.94 2.59
N TRP A 419 4.38 18.75 3.48
CA TRP A 419 4.21 18.80 4.93
C TRP A 419 4.92 20.00 5.57
N ILE A 420 4.22 20.63 6.50
CA ILE A 420 4.72 21.74 7.30
C ILE A 420 5.09 21.20 8.68
N LEU A 421 6.35 21.36 9.09
CA LEU A 421 6.79 21.13 10.47
C LEU A 421 6.20 22.21 11.40
N LEU A 422 5.35 21.80 12.33
CA LEU A 422 4.75 22.70 13.33
C LEU A 422 5.64 22.83 14.58
N TYR A 423 6.13 21.70 15.07
CA TYR A 423 6.92 21.62 16.30
C TYR A 423 7.96 20.52 16.20
N GLN A 424 9.09 20.74 16.85
CA GLN A 424 10.11 19.73 17.12
C GLN A 424 10.45 19.77 18.60
N PHE A 425 10.46 18.59 19.22
CA PHE A 425 10.83 18.36 20.61
C PHE A 425 11.96 17.36 20.69
N ASP A 426 12.90 17.58 21.60
CA ASP A 426 14.03 16.70 21.89
C ASP A 426 14.33 16.63 23.37
N LYS A 427 14.99 15.54 23.77
CA LYS A 427 15.46 15.33 25.14
C LYS A 427 16.42 16.43 25.56
N THR A 428 16.47 16.66 26.86
CA THR A 428 17.48 17.52 27.49
C THR A 428 18.62 16.67 28.07
N PRO A 429 19.78 17.26 28.42
CA PRO A 429 20.86 16.52 29.07
C PRO A 429 20.44 15.84 30.40
N GLU A 430 19.35 16.32 31.02
CA GLU A 430 18.74 15.72 32.20
C GLU A 430 17.94 14.44 31.89
N ASP A 431 17.47 14.26 30.66
CA ASP A 431 16.62 13.15 30.20
C ASP A 431 17.43 11.94 29.69
N THR A 432 18.73 11.89 30.02
CA THR A 432 19.65 10.85 29.52
C THR A 432 19.18 9.45 29.89
N VAL A 433 18.93 8.63 28.87
CA VAL A 433 18.75 7.18 29.04
C VAL A 433 20.15 6.57 29.16
N GLN A 434 20.31 5.55 30.02
CA GLN A 434 21.61 4.92 30.31
C GLN A 434 22.35 4.32 29.09
N ASP A 435 21.74 4.30 27.89
CA ASP A 435 22.23 3.56 26.73
C ASP A 435 22.80 4.46 25.61
N VAL A 436 22.37 5.73 25.45
CA VAL A 436 22.92 6.66 24.44
C VAL A 436 23.01 8.09 24.97
N ASP A 437 23.87 8.90 24.35
CA ASP A 437 24.00 10.33 24.64
C ASP A 437 22.97 11.14 23.84
N HIS A 438 22.08 11.83 24.55
CA HIS A 438 21.03 12.70 24.02
C HIS A 438 21.43 14.19 24.07
N SER A 439 22.70 14.52 24.27
CA SER A 439 23.13 15.92 24.35
C SER A 439 23.22 16.62 22.98
N GLN A 440 22.88 15.94 21.89
CA GLN A 440 23.02 16.42 20.51
C GLN A 440 21.65 16.89 20.00
N GLY A 441 21.41 18.21 20.05
CA GLY A 441 20.11 18.76 19.66
C GLY A 441 19.92 20.22 20.06
N PHE A 442 18.68 20.69 19.95
CA PHE A 442 18.26 22.01 20.43
C PHE A 442 17.91 22.01 21.93
N ASN A 443 17.74 20.83 22.55
CA ASN A 443 17.37 20.62 23.95
C ASN A 443 16.10 21.37 24.35
N THR A 444 15.06 21.27 23.52
CA THR A 444 13.78 21.97 23.68
C THR A 444 12.91 21.41 24.80
N GLY A 445 13.16 20.16 25.21
CA GLY A 445 12.38 19.44 26.21
C GLY A 445 11.11 18.82 25.61
N MET A 446 10.54 17.84 26.32
CA MET A 446 9.32 17.16 25.89
C MET A 446 8.07 18.07 25.99
N PRO A 447 7.05 17.84 25.15
CA PRO A 447 5.83 18.64 25.17
C PRO A 447 5.09 18.55 26.52
N GLY A 448 4.22 19.52 26.76
CA GLY A 448 3.33 19.49 27.93
C GLY A 448 2.36 18.30 27.86
N LYS A 449 2.11 17.66 29.00
CA LYS A 449 1.13 16.58 29.12
C LYS A 449 -0.24 17.10 29.58
N GLU A 450 -1.29 16.47 29.08
CA GLU A 450 -2.65 16.68 29.56
C GLU A 450 -2.77 16.21 31.03
N THR A 451 -3.47 16.98 31.83
CA THR A 451 -3.53 16.79 33.29
C THR A 451 -4.84 16.20 33.79
N ASP A 452 -5.86 16.13 32.94
CA ASP A 452 -7.16 15.60 33.28
C ASP A 452 -7.88 14.99 32.06
N GLY A 453 -8.99 14.30 32.32
CA GLY A 453 -9.84 13.73 31.27
C GLY A 453 -9.32 12.41 30.69
N GLU A 454 -9.82 12.07 29.51
CA GLU A 454 -9.57 10.77 28.85
C GLU A 454 -8.10 10.58 28.44
N TYR A 455 -7.40 11.67 28.14
CA TYR A 455 -6.01 11.67 27.67
C TYR A 455 -5.02 12.10 28.75
N GLU A 456 -5.39 12.02 30.04
CA GLU A 456 -4.47 12.33 31.15
C GLU A 456 -3.12 11.59 30.99
N GLY A 457 -2.02 12.34 31.02
CA GLY A 457 -0.66 11.82 30.85
C GLY A 457 -0.16 11.72 29.40
N TRP A 458 -1.00 11.98 28.40
CA TRP A 458 -0.58 12.10 27.00
C TRP A 458 -0.04 13.49 26.71
N TYR A 459 0.89 13.60 25.76
CA TYR A 459 1.34 14.90 25.26
C TYR A 459 0.22 15.62 24.54
N LYS A 460 0.19 16.95 24.66
CA LYS A 460 -0.86 17.80 24.09
C LYS A 460 -0.27 18.93 23.25
N ILE A 461 -0.72 19.03 22.00
CA ILE A 461 -0.42 20.13 21.09
C ILE A 461 -1.73 20.74 20.58
N VAL A 462 -1.75 22.05 20.40
CA VAL A 462 -2.90 22.78 19.86
C VAL A 462 -2.44 23.57 18.64
N ASP A 463 -2.83 23.12 17.45
CA ASP A 463 -2.67 23.93 16.24
C ASP A 463 -3.91 24.82 16.08
N SER A 464 -3.71 26.13 16.01
CA SER A 464 -4.79 27.12 15.80
C SER A 464 -4.68 27.86 14.45
N ASP A 465 -3.76 27.45 13.58
CA ASP A 465 -3.55 28.02 12.26
C ASP A 465 -4.29 27.20 11.18
N VAL A 466 -5.54 26.82 11.48
CA VAL A 466 -6.39 26.04 10.58
C VAL A 466 -7.74 26.70 10.36
N ARG A 467 -8.38 26.34 9.25
CA ARG A 467 -9.67 26.89 8.83
C ARG A 467 -10.75 25.83 8.89
N ASN A 468 -11.95 26.21 9.35
CA ASN A 468 -13.07 25.29 9.39
C ASN A 468 -13.47 24.82 7.99
N GLY A 469 -13.83 23.54 7.88
CA GLY A 469 -14.34 22.92 6.67
C GLY A 469 -13.30 22.58 5.60
N PHE A 470 -12.01 22.80 5.87
CA PHE A 470 -10.90 22.32 5.05
C PHE A 470 -10.32 21.04 5.65
N THR A 471 -9.92 20.11 4.80
CA THR A 471 -9.23 18.90 5.22
C THR A 471 -7.78 19.21 5.56
N TYR A 472 -7.31 18.66 6.67
CA TYR A 472 -5.92 18.68 7.09
C TYR A 472 -5.49 17.28 7.49
N TYR A 473 -4.22 16.99 7.32
CA TYR A 473 -3.59 15.75 7.75
C TYR A 473 -2.55 16.08 8.80
N TYR A 474 -2.48 15.28 9.86
CA TYR A 474 -1.48 15.40 10.92
C TYR A 474 -0.76 14.09 11.12
N ALA A 475 0.53 14.17 11.43
CA ALA A 475 1.36 13.04 11.83
C ALA A 475 2.28 13.47 12.97
N VAL A 476 2.55 12.56 13.90
CA VAL A 476 3.58 12.72 14.91
C VAL A 476 4.62 11.65 14.65
N THR A 477 5.83 12.06 14.30
CA THR A 477 6.94 11.14 14.09
C THR A 477 7.84 11.15 15.31
N SER A 478 8.52 10.01 15.50
CA SER A 478 9.60 9.88 16.47
C SER A 478 10.91 9.81 15.71
N TYR A 479 11.97 10.38 16.27
CA TYR A 479 13.32 10.26 15.70
C TYR A 479 14.34 9.87 16.75
N ASP A 480 15.44 9.27 16.30
CA ASP A 480 16.56 8.85 17.13
C ASP A 480 17.82 9.71 16.90
N VAL A 481 18.88 9.42 17.66
CA VAL A 481 20.21 10.00 17.49
C VAL A 481 21.07 9.29 16.44
N GLY A 482 20.57 8.20 15.84
CA GLY A 482 21.31 7.27 15.01
C GLY A 482 22.42 6.54 15.77
N ASN A 483 23.35 5.95 15.01
CA ASN A 483 24.55 5.32 15.57
C ASN A 483 25.78 5.62 14.70
N PRO A 484 26.49 6.73 14.96
CA PRO A 484 27.68 7.13 14.21
C PRO A 484 28.82 6.09 14.24
N ASP A 485 28.93 5.30 15.31
CA ASP A 485 30.00 4.30 15.47
C ASP A 485 29.92 3.18 14.44
N ILE A 486 28.71 2.90 13.93
CA ILE A 486 28.45 1.93 12.86
C ILE A 486 27.95 2.59 11.58
N GLY A 487 28.00 3.93 11.50
CA GLY A 487 27.63 4.70 10.30
C GLY A 487 26.13 4.80 10.02
N VAL A 488 25.28 4.58 11.03
CA VAL A 488 23.82 4.78 10.92
C VAL A 488 23.51 6.26 11.23
N PRO A 489 22.96 7.04 10.28
CA PRO A 489 22.50 8.40 10.57
C PRO A 489 21.25 8.38 11.45
N PRO A 490 20.86 9.53 12.06
CA PRO A 490 19.56 9.68 12.67
C PRO A 490 18.42 9.25 11.74
N LEU A 491 17.51 8.44 12.25
CA LEU A 491 16.31 7.99 11.54
C LEU A 491 15.06 8.62 12.18
N GLU A 492 14.02 8.69 11.37
CA GLU A 492 12.70 9.21 11.76
C GLU A 492 11.62 8.24 11.26
N SER A 493 10.60 7.99 12.07
CA SER A 493 9.46 7.17 11.65
C SER A 493 8.70 7.85 10.52
N SER A 494 8.07 7.03 9.67
CA SER A 494 7.34 7.58 8.52
C SER A 494 6.13 8.40 8.95
N LEU A 495 5.91 9.51 8.25
CA LEU A 495 4.69 10.34 8.36
C LEU A 495 3.41 9.53 8.17
N ARG A 496 3.48 8.38 7.48
CA ARG A 496 2.33 7.52 7.18
C ARG A 496 1.94 6.57 8.31
N GLN A 497 2.80 6.33 9.31
CA GLN A 497 2.52 5.35 10.36
C GLN A 497 1.30 5.71 11.21
N ASP A 498 1.14 6.98 11.52
CA ASP A 498 0.09 7.50 12.40
C ASP A 498 -0.70 8.66 11.78
N MET A 499 -0.59 8.87 10.46
CA MET A 499 -1.30 9.94 9.77
C MET A 499 -2.80 9.89 10.04
N VAL A 500 -3.36 11.02 10.47
CA VAL A 500 -4.80 11.20 10.66
C VAL A 500 -5.33 12.36 9.82
N GLU A 501 -6.41 12.10 9.09
CA GLU A 501 -7.20 13.11 8.40
C GLU A 501 -8.18 13.76 9.38
N VAL A 502 -8.31 15.08 9.35
CA VAL A 502 -9.29 15.84 10.15
C VAL A 502 -9.86 17.02 9.38
N ILE A 503 -11.12 17.39 9.67
CA ILE A 503 -11.76 18.60 9.14
C ILE A 503 -12.16 19.51 10.30
N PRO A 504 -11.47 20.63 10.59
CA PRO A 504 -11.84 21.52 11.69
C PRO A 504 -13.22 22.16 11.52
N GLY A 505 -13.82 22.58 12.64
CA GLY A 505 -15.23 22.99 12.66
C GLY A 505 -15.81 22.97 14.07
N THR A 506 -17.03 23.43 14.20
CA THR A 506 -17.66 23.66 15.50
C THR A 506 -18.15 22.37 16.15
N PRO A 507 -17.87 22.14 17.45
CA PRO A 507 -18.40 21.00 18.17
C PRO A 507 -19.92 21.11 18.33
N PRO A 508 -20.62 19.99 18.57
CA PRO A 508 -22.07 20.01 18.73
C PRO A 508 -22.48 20.85 19.94
N THR A 509 -23.50 21.71 19.78
CA THR A 509 -24.01 22.56 20.85
C THR A 509 -25.53 22.69 20.83
N SER A 510 -26.14 22.52 22.01
CA SER A 510 -27.57 22.80 22.26
C SER A 510 -27.77 24.10 23.07
N GLU A 511 -26.69 24.87 23.27
CA GLU A 511 -26.74 26.08 24.09
C GLU A 511 -27.72 27.11 23.49
N PRO A 512 -28.55 27.78 24.31
CA PRO A 512 -29.57 28.70 23.79
C PRO A 512 -28.96 29.90 23.05
N ASP A 513 -27.82 30.39 23.54
CA ASP A 513 -27.23 31.66 23.12
C ASP A 513 -26.27 31.50 21.92
N GLU A 514 -25.87 30.27 21.59
CA GLU A 514 -25.07 30.00 20.39
C GLU A 514 -25.95 30.06 19.13
N GLU A 515 -25.63 30.94 18.19
CA GLU A 515 -26.35 31.03 16.92
C GLU A 515 -25.87 29.96 15.94
N VAL A 516 -26.80 29.37 15.18
CA VAL A 516 -26.43 28.52 14.04
C VAL A 516 -25.93 29.41 12.92
N GLY A 517 -24.68 29.19 12.51
CA GLY A 517 -24.06 29.91 11.41
C GLY A 517 -24.16 29.17 10.08
N VAL A 518 -23.89 29.90 9.00
CA VAL A 518 -23.77 29.34 7.64
C VAL A 518 -22.55 29.94 6.98
N TYR A 519 -21.70 29.12 6.36
CA TYR A 519 -20.54 29.60 5.60
C TYR A 519 -20.30 28.78 4.32
N PRO A 520 -19.81 29.40 3.23
CA PRO A 520 -19.70 30.85 3.06
C PRO A 520 -21.08 31.53 2.99
N ASN A 521 -21.20 32.72 3.58
CA ASN A 521 -22.42 33.53 3.52
C ASN A 521 -22.07 35.01 3.29
N PRO A 522 -22.29 35.55 2.07
CA PRO A 522 -22.98 34.92 0.95
C PRO A 522 -22.18 33.78 0.32
N TYR A 523 -22.86 32.72 -0.09
CA TYR A 523 -22.29 31.72 -0.98
C TYR A 523 -22.13 32.34 -2.38
N ARG A 524 -20.93 32.23 -2.94
CA ARG A 524 -20.61 32.63 -4.31
C ARG A 524 -20.11 31.40 -5.05
N VAL A 525 -20.55 31.21 -6.29
CA VAL A 525 -20.02 30.11 -7.14
C VAL A 525 -18.50 30.21 -7.23
N SER A 526 -17.84 29.06 -7.19
CA SER A 526 -16.38 28.94 -7.05
C SER A 526 -15.91 29.39 -5.66
N SER A 527 -16.61 28.95 -4.62
CA SER A 527 -16.17 29.13 -3.25
C SER A 527 -14.88 28.32 -3.00
N MET A 528 -14.08 28.71 -2.01
CA MET A 528 -12.83 27.98 -1.69
C MET A 528 -13.06 26.52 -1.25
N TRP A 529 -14.30 26.15 -0.93
CA TRP A 529 -14.68 24.80 -0.54
C TRP A 529 -15.27 23.98 -1.69
N ASP A 530 -15.47 24.57 -2.88
CA ASP A 530 -16.08 23.88 -4.01
C ASP A 530 -15.07 22.92 -4.70
N THR A 531 -15.46 21.68 -4.99
CA THR A 531 -14.64 20.64 -5.63
C THR A 531 -14.79 20.59 -7.16
N GLY A 532 -15.12 21.72 -7.80
CA GLY A 532 -15.10 21.89 -9.26
C GLY A 532 -16.25 21.26 -10.07
N SER A 533 -17.06 20.37 -9.49
CA SER A 533 -18.26 19.82 -10.15
C SER A 533 -19.55 20.53 -9.72
N PRO A 534 -20.66 20.44 -10.49
CA PRO A 534 -21.95 21.01 -10.07
C PRO A 534 -22.51 20.43 -8.76
N ARG A 535 -22.14 19.19 -8.42
CA ARG A 535 -22.43 18.55 -7.11
C ARG A 535 -21.34 18.82 -6.07
N GLY A 536 -20.20 19.35 -6.50
CA GLY A 536 -19.06 19.70 -5.66
C GLY A 536 -19.18 21.08 -5.02
N ARG A 537 -20.36 21.70 -5.03
CA ARG A 537 -20.57 22.98 -4.32
C ARG A 537 -20.67 22.71 -2.82
N VAL A 538 -20.12 23.60 -1.99
CA VAL A 538 -20.11 23.38 -0.54
C VAL A 538 -20.65 24.59 0.20
N LEU A 539 -21.76 24.40 0.91
CA LEU A 539 -22.28 25.29 1.93
C LEU A 539 -22.37 24.54 3.26
N ARG A 540 -21.81 25.09 4.33
CA ARG A 540 -21.76 24.47 5.65
C ARG A 540 -22.65 25.21 6.65
N PHE A 541 -23.31 24.44 7.51
CA PHE A 541 -24.03 24.91 8.70
C PHE A 541 -23.21 24.55 9.93
N CYS A 542 -22.99 25.52 10.83
CA CYS A 542 -22.18 25.34 12.04
C CYS A 542 -22.97 25.63 13.32
N ASN A 543 -22.40 25.25 14.48
CA ASN A 543 -23.00 25.32 15.81
C ASN A 543 -24.31 24.52 15.89
N LEU A 544 -24.35 23.37 15.21
CA LEU A 544 -25.51 22.49 15.22
C LEU A 544 -25.56 21.67 16.52
N PRO A 545 -26.76 21.30 17.00
CA PRO A 545 -26.90 20.25 18.00
C PRO A 545 -26.37 18.91 17.48
N GLU A 546 -26.03 18.00 18.39
CA GLU A 546 -25.59 16.64 18.05
C GLU A 546 -26.58 15.89 17.15
N ARG A 547 -27.89 16.12 17.31
CA ARG A 547 -28.94 15.55 16.44
C ARG A 547 -29.96 16.61 16.07
N ALA A 548 -30.12 16.89 14.79
CA ALA A 548 -31.00 17.95 14.32
C ALA A 548 -31.56 17.73 12.91
N SER A 549 -32.71 18.34 12.62
CA SER A 549 -33.19 18.50 11.23
C SER A 549 -33.00 19.94 10.79
N ILE A 550 -32.38 20.14 9.62
CA ILE A 550 -32.21 21.43 8.98
C ILE A 550 -33.19 21.53 7.82
N TYR A 551 -34.12 22.46 7.93
CA TYR A 551 -35.11 22.76 6.89
C TYR A 551 -34.73 24.05 6.18
N ILE A 552 -34.57 24.01 4.86
CA ILE A 552 -34.17 25.16 4.06
C ILE A 552 -35.34 25.58 3.17
N TYR A 553 -35.67 26.88 3.18
CA TYR A 553 -36.80 27.47 2.47
C TYR A 553 -36.35 28.61 1.57
N ASN A 554 -37.07 28.81 0.46
CA ASN A 554 -36.95 30.04 -0.33
C ASN A 554 -37.77 31.19 0.32
N LEU A 555 -37.70 32.41 -0.23
CA LEU A 555 -38.48 33.55 0.29
C LEU A 555 -40.00 33.43 0.13
N ALA A 556 -40.49 32.55 -0.75
CA ALA A 556 -41.92 32.25 -0.88
C ALA A 556 -42.42 31.31 0.23
N GLY A 557 -41.50 30.72 1.02
CA GLY A 557 -41.80 29.75 2.07
C GLY A 557 -41.87 28.30 1.55
N ASP A 558 -41.46 28.04 0.31
CA ASP A 558 -41.39 26.68 -0.20
C ASP A 558 -40.20 25.96 0.43
N LEU A 559 -40.41 24.71 0.87
CA LEU A 559 -39.34 23.85 1.34
C LEU A 559 -38.48 23.39 0.15
N VAL A 560 -37.19 23.67 0.25
CA VAL A 560 -36.18 23.47 -0.80
C VAL A 560 -35.37 22.21 -0.53
N LYS A 561 -34.95 22.01 0.72
CA LYS A 561 -34.08 20.92 1.15
C LYS A 561 -34.35 20.58 2.62
N THR A 562 -34.32 19.30 2.94
CA THR A 562 -34.23 18.78 4.31
C THR A 562 -32.90 18.05 4.46
N ILE A 563 -32.17 18.36 5.54
CA ILE A 563 -30.94 17.68 5.91
C ILE A 563 -31.16 17.11 7.31
N GLU A 564 -31.02 15.81 7.45
CA GLU A 564 -30.97 15.17 8.77
C GLU A 564 -29.51 15.11 9.20
N HIS A 565 -29.21 15.74 10.34
CA HIS A 565 -27.88 15.86 10.91
C HIS A 565 -27.72 14.90 12.10
N GLU A 566 -26.70 14.06 12.02
CA GLU A 566 -26.28 13.14 13.07
C GLU A 566 -24.79 13.41 13.31
N GLY A 567 -24.46 14.02 14.45
CA GLY A 567 -23.15 14.57 14.79
C GLY A 567 -22.06 13.55 15.12
N THR A 568 -22.21 12.30 14.67
CA THR A 568 -21.22 11.24 14.87
C THR A 568 -20.57 10.88 13.52
N VAL A 569 -19.65 11.73 13.08
CA VAL A 569 -18.75 11.43 11.97
C VAL A 569 -17.34 11.41 12.54
N ALA A 570 -16.61 10.31 12.33
CA ALA A 570 -15.24 10.18 12.82
C ALA A 570 -14.35 11.26 12.19
N ASN A 571 -13.49 11.88 13.00
CA ASN A 571 -12.56 12.94 12.58
C ASN A 571 -13.19 14.23 12.03
N GLU A 572 -14.50 14.39 12.20
CA GLU A 572 -15.22 15.64 11.96
C GLU A 572 -15.86 16.14 13.27
N PRO A 573 -15.99 17.47 13.42
CA PRO A 573 -16.64 18.07 14.56
C PRO A 573 -18.16 17.92 14.37
N GLY A 574 -18.79 17.22 15.30
CA GLY A 574 -20.21 16.83 15.23
C GLY A 574 -21.25 17.97 15.20
N GLY A 575 -20.82 19.23 15.16
CA GLY A 575 -21.68 20.41 15.06
C GLY A 575 -21.75 21.02 13.66
N GLU A 576 -21.24 20.35 12.62
CA GLU A 576 -21.22 20.84 11.24
C GLU A 576 -22.10 19.96 10.30
N ALA A 577 -22.76 20.57 9.32
CA ALA A 577 -23.45 19.85 8.24
C ALA A 577 -23.21 20.50 6.87
N VAL A 578 -23.01 19.67 5.83
CA VAL A 578 -22.71 20.12 4.46
C VAL A 578 -23.94 20.03 3.56
N TRP A 579 -24.10 21.01 2.66
CA TRP A 579 -25.10 21.00 1.60
C TRP A 579 -24.49 21.36 0.24
N ASP A 580 -24.82 20.55 -0.77
CA ASP A 580 -24.39 20.67 -2.17
C ASP A 580 -25.18 21.69 -3.01
N LEU A 581 -26.09 22.44 -2.37
CA LEU A 581 -27.01 23.38 -3.02
C LEU A 581 -27.98 22.68 -4.01
N ILE A 582 -28.18 21.38 -3.88
CA ILE A 582 -29.16 20.59 -4.62
C ILE A 582 -30.38 20.34 -3.74
N THR A 583 -31.55 20.66 -4.27
CA THR A 583 -32.85 20.46 -3.62
C THR A 583 -33.20 18.98 -3.45
N ASP A 584 -34.22 18.69 -2.65
CA ASP A 584 -34.80 17.34 -2.54
C ASP A 584 -35.41 16.82 -3.86
N ARG A 585 -35.54 17.68 -4.88
CA ARG A 585 -36.01 17.34 -6.22
C ARG A 585 -34.88 17.24 -7.26
N GLU A 586 -33.64 17.09 -6.81
CA GLU A 586 -32.44 16.96 -7.65
C GLU A 586 -32.18 18.17 -8.59
N GLN A 587 -32.62 19.36 -8.19
CA GLN A 587 -32.39 20.60 -8.92
C GLN A 587 -31.44 21.52 -8.15
N ALA A 588 -30.52 22.18 -8.84
CA ALA A 588 -29.68 23.22 -8.25
C ALA A 588 -30.51 24.46 -7.91
N VAL A 589 -30.35 25.00 -6.70
CA VAL A 589 -31.09 26.19 -6.23
C VAL A 589 -30.73 27.46 -7.01
N ALA A 590 -31.64 28.43 -7.13
CA ALA A 590 -31.38 29.69 -7.84
C ALA A 590 -30.63 30.71 -6.96
N THR A 591 -30.04 31.75 -7.58
CA THR A 591 -29.56 32.94 -6.87
C THR A 591 -30.71 33.54 -6.05
N GLY A 592 -30.49 33.81 -4.77
CA GLY A 592 -31.53 34.33 -3.90
C GLY A 592 -31.20 34.22 -2.41
N LEU A 593 -32.04 34.86 -1.60
CA LEU A 593 -32.00 34.75 -0.15
C LEU A 593 -32.80 33.52 0.27
N TYR A 594 -32.24 32.72 1.17
CA TYR A 594 -32.86 31.52 1.73
C TYR A 594 -32.95 31.66 3.25
N ILE A 595 -33.94 31.00 3.82
CA ILE A 595 -34.18 30.93 5.27
C ILE A 595 -33.99 29.48 5.68
N PHE A 596 -33.30 29.24 6.79
CA PHE A 596 -33.20 27.91 7.36
C PHE A 596 -33.80 27.86 8.77
N CYS A 597 -34.29 26.69 9.14
CA CYS A 597 -34.73 26.35 10.49
C CYS A 597 -34.03 25.07 10.94
N VAL A 598 -33.31 25.12 12.06
CA VAL A 598 -32.69 23.96 12.68
C VAL A 598 -33.54 23.55 13.87
N LYS A 599 -34.03 22.32 13.87
CA LYS A 599 -34.76 21.73 14.99
C LYS A 599 -33.82 20.78 15.74
N ASP A 600 -33.51 21.10 16.98
CA ASP A 600 -32.78 20.22 17.90
C ASP A 600 -33.70 19.06 18.33
N HIS A 601 -33.28 17.82 18.13
CA HIS A 601 -34.08 16.63 18.49
C HIS A 601 -34.03 16.30 19.98
N LYS A 602 -32.99 16.73 20.69
CA LYS A 602 -32.82 16.53 22.13
C LYS A 602 -33.64 17.53 22.93
N THR A 603 -33.58 18.81 22.56
CA THR A 603 -34.27 19.89 23.30
C THR A 603 -35.61 20.30 22.69
N GLY A 604 -35.87 19.97 21.43
CA GLY A 604 -37.04 20.40 20.68
C GLY A 604 -37.01 21.87 20.25
N ARG A 605 -35.95 22.61 20.58
CA ARG A 605 -35.81 24.03 20.24
C ARG A 605 -35.60 24.21 18.74
N ILE A 606 -36.09 25.33 18.22
CA ILE A 606 -35.93 25.72 16.82
C ILE A 606 -35.11 27.00 16.74
N LYS A 607 -33.96 26.93 16.08
CA LYS A 607 -33.14 28.10 15.71
C LYS A 607 -33.39 28.44 14.24
N LYS A 608 -33.33 29.72 13.89
CA LYS A 608 -33.61 30.21 12.54
C LYS A 608 -32.50 31.16 12.09
N GLY A 609 -32.19 31.13 10.80
CA GLY A 609 -31.26 32.07 10.20
C GLY A 609 -31.50 32.23 8.72
N LYS A 610 -30.58 32.94 8.05
CA LYS A 610 -30.67 33.23 6.61
C LYS A 610 -29.30 33.22 5.97
N PHE A 611 -29.25 32.86 4.69
CA PHE A 611 -28.04 32.94 3.87
C PHE A 611 -28.39 33.34 2.45
N LEU A 612 -27.43 33.96 1.77
CA LEU A 612 -27.60 34.43 0.40
C LEU A 612 -26.77 33.56 -0.55
N VAL A 613 -27.38 33.10 -1.64
CA VAL A 613 -26.70 32.38 -2.74
C VAL A 613 -26.57 33.33 -3.92
N ILE A 614 -25.35 33.48 -4.45
CA ILE A 614 -25.00 34.27 -5.63
C ILE A 614 -24.33 33.35 -6.64
N LYS A 615 -25.01 33.05 -7.75
CA LYS A 615 -24.43 32.31 -8.87
C LYS A 615 -23.69 33.18 -9.86
#